data_AF-A0A960EQY1-F1
#
_entry.id   AF-A0A960EQY1-F1
#
_cell.length_a   1.000
_cell.length_b   1.000
_cell.length_c   1.000
_cell.angle_alpha   90.00
_cell.angle_beta   90.00
_cell.angle_gamma   90.00
#
_symmetry.space_group_name_H-M   'P 1'
#
loop_
_entity.id
_entity.type
_entity.pdbx_description
1 polymer ?
#
loop_
_entity_poly.entity_id
_entity_poly.type
_entity_poly.pdbx_seq_one_letter_code
_entity_poly.pdbx_strand_id
1 'polypeptide(L)'
;TPKFRRMVIMATFGIMCVYLVSFVGALVGFDISFWNQSGMVGVGISLFVCAIAALNLVLDFDLIEQGAARGFPKQMEWYAAFGLVVTLVWLYLEILRLLSRRD
;
A
#
# COMPACT_ATOMS: atom_id res chain seq x y z
N THR A 1 -10.99 -11.66 -9.76
CA THR A 1 -10.65 -11.74 -11.21
C THR A 1 -9.23 -11.26 -11.46
N PRO A 2 -8.49 -11.82 -12.43
CA PRO A 2 -7.09 -11.46 -12.69
C PRO A 2 -6.88 -9.97 -13.02
N LYS A 3 -7.91 -9.31 -13.57
CA LYS A 3 -7.89 -7.87 -13.86
C LYS A 3 -7.87 -6.99 -12.61
N PHE A 4 -8.60 -7.38 -11.55
CA PHE A 4 -8.68 -6.62 -10.30
C PHE A 4 -7.35 -6.69 -9.52
N ARG A 5 -6.76 -7.88 -9.40
CA ARG A 5 -5.43 -8.06 -8.79
C ARG A 5 -4.34 -7.26 -9.53
N ARG A 6 -4.36 -7.28 -10.86
CA ARG A 6 -3.39 -6.52 -11.68
C ARG A 6 -3.58 -5.01 -11.49
N MET A 7 -4.81 -4.52 -11.34
CA MET A 7 -5.08 -3.11 -11.07
C MET A 7 -4.46 -2.64 -9.74
N VAL A 8 -4.63 -3.42 -8.67
CA VAL A 8 -4.08 -3.06 -7.35
C VAL A 8 -2.55 -3.11 -7.35
N ILE A 9 -1.93 -4.13 -7.96
CA ILE A 9 -0.46 -4.21 -8.07
C ILE A 9 0.11 -2.99 -8.83
N MET A 10 -0.53 -2.59 -9.94
CA MET A 10 -0.10 -1.41 -10.70
C MET A 10 -0.30 -0.12 -9.89
N ALA A 11 -1.34 -0.04 -9.06
CA ALA A 11 -1.57 1.09 -8.17
C ALA A 11 -0.49 1.18 -7.07
N THR A 12 -0.15 0.06 -6.43
CA THR A 12 0.97 -0.03 -5.46
C THR A 12 2.30 0.38 -6.10
N PHE A 13 2.56 -0.09 -7.32
CA PHE A 13 3.78 0.24 -8.05
C PHE A 13 3.83 1.74 -8.41
N GLY A 14 2.69 2.32 -8.79
CA GLY A 14 2.56 3.76 -9.03
C GLY A 14 2.90 4.59 -7.80
N ILE A 15 2.38 4.20 -6.62
CA ILE A 15 2.68 4.86 -5.34
C ILE A 15 4.17 4.76 -5.03
N MET A 16 4.77 3.59 -5.21
CA MET A 16 6.21 3.37 -4.99
C MET A 16 7.07 4.23 -5.92
N CYS A 17 6.72 4.33 -7.21
CA CYS A 17 7.41 5.20 -8.16
C CYS A 17 7.32 6.68 -7.76
N VAL A 18 6.15 7.13 -7.30
CA VAL A 18 5.98 8.52 -6.83
C VAL A 18 6.86 8.78 -5.60
N TYR A 19 6.91 7.86 -4.64
CA TYR A 19 7.82 8.00 -3.49
C TYR A 19 9.29 8.02 -3.89
N LEU A 20 9.68 7.20 -4.87
CA LEU A 20 11.06 7.13 -5.36
C LEU A 20 11.47 8.43 -6.07
N VAL A 21 10.58 9.01 -6.87
CA VAL A 21 10.80 10.33 -7.51
C VAL A 21 10.92 11.43 -6.45
N SER A 22 10.08 11.43 -5.42
CA SER A 22 10.20 12.37 -4.29
C SER A 22 11.52 12.22 -3.54
N PHE A 23 11.99 10.98 -3.32
CA PHE A 23 13.27 10.70 -2.67
C PHE A 23 14.47 11.20 -3.50
N VAL A 24 14.48 10.94 -4.81
CA VAL A 24 15.53 11.42 -5.71
C VAL A 24 15.49 12.94 -5.84
N GLY A 25 14.30 13.55 -5.90
CA GLY A 25 14.14 15.01 -5.91
C GLY A 25 14.75 15.68 -4.68
N ALA A 26 14.52 15.11 -3.50
CA ALA A 26 15.08 15.59 -2.24
C ALA A 26 16.63 15.56 -2.21
N LEU A 27 17.27 14.59 -2.88
CA LEU A 27 18.74 14.50 -2.97
C LEU A 27 19.36 15.54 -3.92
N VAL A 28 18.60 16.00 -4.92
CA VAL A 28 19.05 16.98 -5.94
C VAL A 28 18.72 18.43 -5.52
N GLY A 29 18.09 18.61 -4.34
CA GLY A 29 17.70 19.93 -3.83
C GLY A 29 16.42 20.49 -4.46
N PHE A 30 15.69 19.66 -5.22
CA PHE A 30 14.33 19.98 -5.65
C PHE A 30 13.35 19.42 -4.62
N ASP A 31 12.87 20.28 -3.73
CA ASP A 31 11.73 19.94 -2.89
C ASP A 31 10.49 19.93 -3.79
N ILE A 32 10.01 18.73 -4.13
CA ILE A 32 8.72 18.58 -4.81
C ILE A 32 7.66 18.90 -3.75
N SER A 33 7.47 20.19 -3.51
CA SER A 33 6.62 20.81 -2.49
C SER A 33 5.12 20.54 -2.70
N PHE A 34 4.75 19.54 -3.52
CA PHE A 34 3.42 18.95 -3.60
C PHE A 34 3.11 18.04 -2.39
N TRP A 35 4.13 17.44 -1.75
CA TRP A 35 3.95 16.52 -0.62
C TRP A 35 3.98 17.19 0.76
N ASN A 36 4.80 18.23 0.89
CA ASN A 36 5.09 18.91 2.17
C ASN A 36 4.24 20.18 2.41
N GLN A 37 3.47 20.64 1.42
CA GLN A 37 2.47 21.66 1.68
C GLN A 37 1.20 21.02 2.25
N SER A 38 0.78 21.54 3.40
CA SER A 38 -0.49 21.31 4.10
C SER A 38 -1.69 21.74 3.25
N GLY A 39 -1.88 21.12 2.08
CA GLY A 39 -2.96 21.35 1.15
C GLY A 39 -3.89 20.14 1.05
N MET A 40 -5.19 20.42 0.81
CA MET A 40 -6.30 19.48 0.59
C MET A 40 -5.93 18.26 -0.30
N VAL A 41 -4.99 18.44 -1.22
CA VAL A 41 -4.49 17.41 -2.15
C VAL A 41 -3.76 16.28 -1.43
N GLY A 42 -2.95 16.57 -0.41
CA GLY A 42 -2.19 15.54 0.31
C GLY A 42 -3.08 14.63 1.17
N VAL A 43 -4.17 15.18 1.73
CA VAL A 43 -5.19 14.39 2.44
C VAL A 43 -5.94 13.47 1.47
N GLY A 44 -6.31 13.98 0.27
CA GLY A 44 -6.96 13.18 -0.77
C GLY A 44 -6.08 12.03 -1.28
N ILE A 45 -4.78 12.26 -1.46
CA ILE A 45 -3.83 11.23 -1.86
C ILE A 45 -3.65 10.18 -0.75
N SER A 46 -3.47 10.57 0.51
CA SER A 46 -3.41 9.60 1.62
C SER A 46 -4.67 8.75 1.71
N LEU A 47 -5.86 9.32 1.45
CA LEU A 47 -7.12 8.58 1.47
C LEU A 47 -7.17 7.55 0.34
N PHE A 48 -6.72 7.93 -0.85
CA PHE A 48 -6.62 7.05 -2.01
C PHE A 48 -5.62 5.91 -1.77
N VAL A 49 -4.45 6.21 -1.20
CA VAL A 49 -3.43 5.22 -0.83
C VAL A 49 -3.98 4.26 0.24
N CYS A 50 -4.67 4.76 1.25
CA CYS A 50 -5.30 3.93 2.28
C CYS A 50 -6.36 2.98 1.69
N ALA A 51 -7.17 3.45 0.74
CA ALA A 51 -8.13 2.60 0.04
C ALA A 51 -7.43 1.49 -0.75
N ILE A 52 -6.33 1.81 -1.45
CA ILE A 52 -5.51 0.81 -2.17
C ILE A 52 -4.85 -0.18 -1.20
N ALA A 53 -4.38 0.28 -0.05
CA ALA A 53 -3.80 -0.59 0.98
C ALA A 53 -4.85 -1.59 1.51
N ALA A 54 -6.09 -1.13 1.76
CA ALA A 54 -7.19 -2.01 2.16
C ALA A 54 -7.52 -3.05 1.07
N LEU A 55 -7.47 -2.65 -0.20
CA LEU A 55 -7.65 -3.57 -1.33
C LEU A 55 -6.51 -4.58 -1.46
N ASN A 56 -5.26 -4.19 -1.18
CA ASN A 56 -4.14 -5.14 -1.12
C ASN A 56 -4.35 -6.18 -0.03
N LEU A 57 -4.77 -5.77 1.17
CA LEU A 57 -5.06 -6.69 2.27
C LEU A 57 -6.13 -7.72 1.89
N VAL A 58 -7.22 -7.28 1.25
CA VAL A 58 -8.29 -8.19 0.77
C VAL A 58 -7.77 -9.16 -0.28
N LEU A 59 -6.90 -8.70 -1.19
CA LEU A 59 -6.27 -9.56 -2.19
C LEU A 59 -5.28 -10.56 -1.58
N ASP A 60 -4.54 -10.17 -0.54
CA ASP A 60 -3.65 -11.06 0.19
C ASP A 60 -4.47 -12.17 0.88
N PHE A 61 -5.58 -11.82 1.53
CA PHE A 61 -6.51 -12.80 2.11
C PHE A 61 -7.08 -13.77 1.05
N ASP A 62 -7.55 -13.27 -0.09
CA ASP A 62 -8.08 -14.10 -1.20
C ASP A 62 -7.01 -15.04 -1.80
N LEU A 63 -5.76 -14.57 -1.90
CA LEU A 63 -4.62 -15.38 -2.33
C LEU A 63 -4.32 -16.52 -1.34
N ILE A 64 -4.41 -16.25 -0.05
CA ILE A 64 -4.16 -17.25 1.01
C ILE A 64 -5.29 -18.27 1.05
N GLU A 65 -6.56 -17.85 0.94
CA GLU A 65 -7.71 -18.74 0.92
C GLU A 65 -7.67 -19.69 -0.30
N GLN A 66 -7.38 -19.15 -1.48
CA GLN A 66 -7.17 -19.96 -2.69
C GLN A 66 -5.94 -20.86 -2.60
N GLY A 67 -4.88 -20.41 -1.92
CA GLY A 67 -3.68 -21.20 -1.67
C GLY A 67 -3.93 -22.37 -0.73
N ALA A 68 -4.64 -22.14 0.37
CA ALA A 68 -5.06 -23.17 1.31
C ALA A 68 -5.99 -24.19 0.65
N ALA A 69 -6.98 -23.73 -0.14
CA ALA A 69 -7.91 -24.60 -0.85
C ALA A 69 -7.24 -25.49 -1.92
N ARG A 70 -6.10 -25.07 -2.47
CA ARG A 70 -5.33 -25.84 -3.46
C ARG A 70 -4.26 -26.76 -2.84
N GLY A 71 -4.16 -26.82 -1.50
CA GLY A 71 -3.21 -27.69 -0.81
C GLY A 71 -1.76 -27.23 -0.95
N PHE A 72 -1.50 -25.91 -0.88
CA PHE A 72 -0.14 -25.39 -0.86
C PHE A 72 0.69 -26.04 0.28
N PRO A 73 2.01 -26.27 0.07
CA PRO A 73 2.86 -26.91 1.06
C PRO A 73 2.86 -26.09 2.37
N LYS A 74 2.74 -26.75 3.53
CA LYS A 74 2.70 -26.13 4.88
C LYS A 74 3.79 -25.08 5.16
N GLN A 75 4.93 -25.20 4.47
CA GLN A 75 6.04 -24.27 4.57
C GLN A 75 5.77 -22.92 3.89
N MET A 76 4.73 -22.77 3.07
CA MET A 76 4.34 -21.49 2.48
C MET A 76 3.32 -20.74 3.33
N GLU A 77 2.64 -21.42 4.28
CA GLU A 77 1.65 -20.80 5.18
C GLU A 77 2.28 -19.69 6.04
N TRP A 78 3.50 -19.90 6.55
CA TRP A 78 4.16 -18.90 7.38
C TRP A 78 4.62 -17.67 6.58
N TYR A 79 5.08 -17.85 5.35
CA TYR A 79 5.41 -16.73 4.45
C TYR A 79 4.16 -15.93 4.08
N ALA A 80 3.07 -16.62 3.79
CA ALA A 80 1.77 -16.02 3.54
C ALA A 80 1.25 -15.22 4.75
N ALA A 81 1.31 -15.81 5.94
CA ALA A 81 0.92 -15.15 7.18
C ALA A 81 1.80 -13.92 7.48
N PHE A 82 3.11 -14.00 7.23
CA PHE A 82 4.01 -12.86 7.39
C PHE A 82 3.67 -11.72 6.43
N GLY A 83 3.43 -12.02 5.14
CA GLY A 83 3.03 -11.02 4.15
C GLY A 83 1.75 -10.28 4.56
N LEU A 84 0.76 -11.02 5.09
CA LEU A 84 -0.50 -10.46 5.58
C LEU A 84 -0.31 -9.55 6.79
N VAL A 85 0.56 -9.93 7.74
CA VAL A 85 0.90 -9.07 8.89
C VAL A 85 1.57 -7.79 8.42
N VAL A 86 2.47 -7.85 7.44
CA VAL A 86 3.12 -6.66 6.88
C VAL A 86 2.11 -5.73 6.22
N THR A 87 1.18 -6.24 5.42
CA THR A 87 0.15 -5.40 4.79
C THR A 87 -0.84 -4.83 5.80
N LEU A 88 -1.14 -5.56 6.88
CA LEU A 88 -1.93 -5.06 8.00
C LEU A 88 -1.23 -3.92 8.77
N VAL A 89 0.06 -4.07 9.08
CA VAL A 89 0.85 -3.02 9.73
C VAL A 89 0.97 -1.80 8.82
N TRP A 90 1.16 -1.99 7.51
CA TRP A 90 1.21 -0.88 6.56
C TRP A 90 -0.11 -0.10 6.52
N LEU A 91 -1.24 -0.81 6.45
CA LEU A 91 -2.56 -0.20 6.49
C LEU A 91 -2.79 0.57 7.81
N TYR A 92 -2.33 0.02 8.94
CA TYR A 92 -2.39 0.70 10.23
C TYR A 92 -1.62 2.02 10.23
N LEU A 93 -0.40 2.05 9.70
CA LEU A 93 0.39 3.28 9.60
C LEU A 93 -0.25 4.33 8.69
N GLU A 94 -0.89 3.89 7.60
CA GLU A 94 -1.56 4.81 6.68
C GLU A 94 -2.84 5.41 7.30
N ILE A 95 -3.60 4.62 8.07
CA ILE A 95 -4.72 5.13 8.87
C ILE A 95 -4.24 6.12 9.92
N LEU A 96 -3.15 5.82 10.64
CA LEU A 96 -2.56 6.77 11.60
C LEU A 96 -2.13 8.07 10.93
N ARG A 97 -1.53 7.99 9.74
CA ARG A 97 -1.11 9.16 8.96
C ARG A 97 -2.29 10.00 8.48
N LEU A 98 -3.40 9.34 8.11
CA LEU A 98 -4.66 10.02 7.80
C LEU A 98 -5.26 10.72 9.02
N LEU A 99 -5.29 10.05 10.17
CA LEU A 99 -5.83 10.59 11.41
C LEU A 99 -5.00 11.79 11.89
N SER A 100 -3.67 11.67 11.85
CA SER A 100 -2.73 12.73 12.26
C SER A 100 -2.78 13.99 11.40
N ARG A 101 -3.35 13.94 10.19
CA ARG A 101 -3.53 15.11 9.32
C ARG A 101 -4.85 15.85 9.57
N ARG A 102 -5.73 15.32 10.42
CA ARG A 102 -7.05 15.90 10.72
C ARG A 102 -7.04 16.83 11.95
N ASP A 103 -5.92 16.90 12.67
CA ASP A 103 -5.69 17.81 13.81
C ASP A 103 -4.68 18.92 13.46
#